data_AF-A0A1F9FWT9-F1
#
_entry.id   AF-A0A1F9FWT9-F1
#
_cell.length_a   1.000
_cell.length_b   1.000
_cell.length_c   1.000
_cell.angle_alpha   90.00
_cell.angle_beta   90.00
_cell.angle_gamma   90.00
#
_symmetry.space_group_name_H-M   'P 1'
#
loop_
_entity.id
_entity.type
_entity.pdbx_description
1 polymer ?
#
loop_
_entity_poly.entity_id
_entity_poly.type
_entity_poly.pdbx_seq_one_letter_code
_entity_poly.pdbx_strand_id
1 'polypeptide(L)'
;MPEACDDDNAVAGDGCTSCTVDPGYTCYFNRPSFCYDTAFVPVFTGNGDALVAALGTAAPGEVFVLKAGSYKPSGGASITIDQDVVMVPETAGAVTRLQGSADGGAILVVGLGTNVLFAGITFKAEADSDQAVDVDAATATFIGCEFQGRGSQGQGLRAHNDARVTVRESLVHSSAAGGIELDTPYFTLVNDMLYGNGTGGGGGSEFGGIWVNATPDAASVIAHVSISGCSGKDGQSGGIRCDGDMDITSSIVVYSAPMAASPACSFTESLIDGAPELASATNLHLLGSSPAIDQALSSVELIDFDGQARIGPRDIGADEL
;
A
#
# COMPACT_ATOMS: atom_id res chain seq x y z
N MET A 1 25.04 5.30 8.81
CA MET A 1 24.47 3.96 9.01
C MET A 1 22.96 4.14 8.91
N PRO A 2 22.22 3.22 8.29
CA PRO A 2 20.77 3.17 8.49
C PRO A 2 20.51 3.01 9.99
N GLU A 3 19.55 3.74 10.52
CA GLU A 3 19.04 3.48 11.87
C GLU A 3 18.37 2.10 11.92
N ALA A 4 18.49 1.41 13.05
CA ALA A 4 17.84 0.10 13.21
C ALA A 4 16.32 0.24 13.46
N CYS A 5 15.89 1.44 13.82
CA CYS A 5 14.52 1.89 13.92
C CYS A 5 14.50 3.43 13.93
N ASP A 6 13.40 4.03 13.49
CA ASP A 6 13.03 5.43 13.72
C ASP A 6 11.52 5.51 13.85
N ASP A 7 10.99 5.63 15.06
CA ASP A 7 9.56 5.75 15.35
C ASP A 7 9.06 7.20 15.40
N ASP A 8 9.81 8.11 14.75
CA ASP A 8 9.51 9.54 14.54
C ASP A 8 9.25 10.32 15.86
N ASN A 9 9.86 9.87 16.95
CA ASN A 9 9.77 10.54 18.23
C ASN A 9 11.11 10.44 19.03
N ALA A 10 11.15 11.05 20.23
CA ALA A 10 12.34 11.09 21.08
C ALA A 10 12.09 10.48 22.47
N VAL A 11 11.01 9.73 22.62
CA VAL A 11 10.67 8.97 23.81
C VAL A 11 11.62 7.77 23.87
N ALA A 12 12.13 7.46 25.06
CA ALA A 12 13.01 6.32 25.25
C ALA A 12 12.25 5.20 25.96
N GLY A 13 12.50 3.95 25.57
CA GLY A 13 11.90 2.76 26.18
C GLY A 13 10.51 2.41 25.65
N ASP A 14 10.08 2.99 24.53
CA ASP A 14 8.89 2.60 23.76
C ASP A 14 9.21 1.67 22.58
N GLY A 15 10.49 1.33 22.40
CA GLY A 15 10.95 0.36 21.42
C GLY A 15 12.06 0.88 20.52
N CYS A 16 12.19 2.20 20.37
CA CYS A 16 13.26 2.80 19.59
C CYS A 16 13.99 3.91 20.34
N THR A 17 15.14 3.59 20.96
CA THR A 17 15.97 4.58 21.65
C THR A 17 17.27 4.82 20.90
N SER A 18 17.59 6.08 20.60
CA SER A 18 18.86 6.47 19.96
C SER A 18 19.14 5.71 18.64
N CYS A 19 18.11 5.59 17.79
CA CYS A 19 18.17 4.88 16.50
C CYS A 19 18.50 3.38 16.65
N THR A 20 18.23 2.80 17.82
CA THR A 20 18.45 1.38 18.14
C THR A 20 17.22 0.76 18.78
N VAL A 21 16.91 -0.48 18.39
CA VAL A 21 15.80 -1.24 18.96
C VAL A 21 16.08 -1.55 20.43
N ASP A 22 15.12 -1.23 21.29
CA ASP A 22 15.24 -1.46 22.72
C ASP A 22 15.20 -2.97 23.06
N PRO A 23 15.95 -3.44 24.08
CA PRO A 23 15.92 -4.84 24.48
C PRO A 23 14.51 -5.31 24.85
N GLY A 24 14.04 -6.41 24.23
CA GLY A 24 12.70 -6.97 24.46
C GLY A 24 11.65 -6.50 23.47
N TYR A 25 11.98 -5.54 22.61
CA TYR A 25 11.10 -5.07 21.54
C TYR A 25 11.41 -5.74 20.21
N THR A 26 10.37 -5.89 19.40
CA THR A 26 10.48 -6.13 17.97
C THR A 26 9.96 -4.91 17.25
N CYS A 27 10.77 -4.35 16.35
CA CYS A 27 10.37 -3.25 15.49
C CYS A 27 10.17 -3.72 14.05
N TYR A 28 9.20 -3.13 13.39
CA TYR A 28 8.85 -3.32 11.98
C TYR A 28 9.11 -2.03 11.24
N PHE A 29 9.68 -2.15 10.04
CA PHE A 29 10.04 -1.04 9.15
C PHE A 29 11.09 -0.11 9.74
N ASN A 30 11.77 0.63 8.86
CA ASN A 30 12.84 1.53 9.29
C ASN A 30 12.32 2.94 9.57
N ARG A 31 11.21 3.41 8.93
CA ARG A 31 10.72 4.79 9.13
C ARG A 31 9.26 5.09 8.65
N PRO A 32 8.30 5.39 9.54
CA PRO A 32 8.40 5.23 10.98
C PRO A 32 8.40 3.73 11.33
N SER A 33 9.23 3.36 12.30
CA SER A 33 9.24 2.02 12.87
C SER A 33 8.05 1.85 13.80
N PHE A 34 7.37 0.72 13.67
CA PHE A 34 6.40 0.26 14.65
C PHE A 34 7.05 -0.77 15.56
N CYS A 35 7.14 -0.46 16.86
CA CYS A 35 7.74 -1.35 17.84
C CYS A 35 6.70 -1.88 18.84
N TYR A 36 6.84 -3.14 19.25
CA TYR A 36 6.05 -3.71 20.33
C TYR A 36 6.90 -4.55 21.29
N ASP A 37 6.47 -4.60 22.55
CA ASP A 37 7.10 -5.42 23.59
C ASP A 37 6.69 -6.89 23.44
N THR A 38 7.68 -7.74 23.16
CA THR A 38 7.49 -9.18 22.95
C THR A 38 7.02 -9.94 24.19
N ALA A 39 7.16 -9.36 25.39
CA ALA A 39 6.68 -9.96 26.63
C ALA A 39 5.16 -9.82 26.82
N PHE A 40 4.53 -8.85 26.16
CA PHE A 40 3.11 -8.52 26.38
C PHE A 40 2.21 -8.82 25.19
N VAL A 41 2.77 -8.96 23.98
CA VAL A 41 1.98 -9.22 22.78
C VAL A 41 2.13 -10.68 22.35
N PRO A 42 1.12 -11.55 22.60
CA PRO A 42 1.18 -12.94 22.19
C PRO A 42 1.02 -13.09 20.67
N VAL A 43 1.64 -14.12 20.11
CA VAL A 43 1.46 -14.49 18.70
C VAL A 43 0.11 -15.16 18.50
N PHE A 44 -0.69 -14.63 17.59
CA PHE A 44 -1.96 -15.18 17.18
C PHE A 44 -1.77 -16.38 16.23
N THR A 45 -2.26 -17.56 16.65
CA THR A 45 -2.13 -18.82 15.89
C THR A 45 -3.48 -19.41 15.44
N GLY A 46 -4.56 -18.64 15.51
CA GLY A 46 -5.90 -19.06 15.09
C GLY A 46 -6.06 -19.17 13.57
N ASN A 47 -7.23 -19.63 13.12
CA ASN A 47 -7.63 -19.55 11.71
C ASN A 47 -8.34 -18.21 11.41
N GLY A 48 -8.84 -18.02 10.19
CA GLY A 48 -9.53 -16.78 9.81
C GLY A 48 -10.79 -16.48 10.63
N ASP A 49 -11.61 -17.50 10.92
CA ASP A 49 -12.80 -17.31 11.79
C ASP A 49 -12.40 -16.87 13.21
N ALA A 50 -11.34 -17.46 13.76
CA ALA A 50 -10.82 -17.06 15.07
C ALA A 50 -10.23 -15.65 15.05
N LEU A 51 -9.64 -15.22 13.93
CA LEU A 51 -9.12 -13.86 13.79
C LEU A 51 -10.27 -12.84 13.81
N VAL A 52 -11.32 -13.09 13.03
CA VAL A 52 -12.53 -12.25 13.02
C VAL A 52 -13.15 -12.19 14.42
N ALA A 53 -13.25 -13.33 15.12
CA ALA A 53 -13.76 -13.36 16.48
C ALA A 53 -12.90 -12.55 17.47
N ALA A 54 -11.56 -12.62 17.34
CA ALA A 54 -10.64 -11.88 18.20
C ALA A 54 -10.73 -10.37 17.95
N LEU A 55 -10.78 -9.94 16.68
CA LEU A 55 -10.95 -8.55 16.29
C LEU A 55 -12.28 -7.97 16.80
N GLY A 56 -13.36 -8.75 16.77
CA GLY A 56 -14.66 -8.34 17.31
C GLY A 56 -14.68 -8.11 18.83
N THR A 57 -13.65 -8.53 19.55
CA THR A 57 -13.48 -8.32 21.00
C THR A 57 -12.23 -7.53 21.36
N ALA A 58 -11.52 -6.99 20.37
CA ALA A 58 -10.26 -6.31 20.58
C ALA A 58 -10.43 -5.06 21.45
N ALA A 59 -9.44 -4.79 22.30
CA ALA A 59 -9.34 -3.49 22.96
C ALA A 59 -8.83 -2.43 21.96
N PRO A 60 -9.25 -1.15 22.08
CA PRO A 60 -8.67 -0.08 21.27
C PRO A 60 -7.14 0.01 21.48
N GLY A 61 -6.40 0.03 20.37
CA GLY A 61 -4.95 0.02 20.31
C GLY A 61 -4.31 -1.37 20.47
N GLU A 62 -5.08 -2.46 20.45
CA GLU A 62 -4.54 -3.81 20.59
C GLU A 62 -3.65 -4.20 19.39
N VAL A 63 -2.52 -4.83 19.69
CA VAL A 63 -1.55 -5.29 18.69
C VAL A 63 -1.77 -6.78 18.42
N PHE A 64 -2.01 -7.11 17.16
CA PHE A 64 -2.15 -8.47 16.66
C PHE A 64 -0.88 -8.88 15.92
N VAL A 65 -0.10 -9.74 16.55
CA VAL A 65 1.09 -10.38 15.94
C VAL A 65 0.66 -11.69 15.33
N LEU A 66 0.63 -11.78 14.00
CA LEU A 66 0.07 -12.92 13.29
C LEU A 66 1.16 -13.94 12.92
N LYS A 67 0.94 -15.21 13.30
CA LYS A 67 1.78 -16.31 12.82
C LYS A 67 1.75 -16.36 11.29
N ALA A 68 2.90 -16.62 10.68
CA ALA A 68 2.99 -16.81 9.23
C ALA A 68 1.97 -17.86 8.75
N GLY A 69 1.17 -17.49 7.74
CA GLY A 69 0.06 -18.33 7.29
C GLY A 69 -1.01 -17.55 6.53
N SER A 70 -2.11 -18.25 6.25
CA SER A 70 -3.27 -17.71 5.55
C SER A 70 -4.47 -17.69 6.47
N TYR A 71 -5.03 -16.51 6.68
CA TYR A 71 -6.21 -16.25 7.50
C TYR A 71 -7.40 -16.04 6.56
N LYS A 72 -8.21 -17.09 6.43
CA LYS A 72 -9.40 -17.13 5.58
C LYS A 72 -10.66 -17.38 6.41
N PRO A 73 -11.54 -16.39 6.56
CA PRO A 73 -12.85 -16.62 7.15
C PRO A 73 -13.66 -17.63 6.33
N SER A 74 -14.46 -18.42 7.02
CA SER A 74 -15.37 -19.38 6.39
C SER A 74 -16.57 -18.66 5.75
N GLY A 75 -17.24 -19.35 4.83
CA GLY A 75 -18.53 -18.89 4.30
C GLY A 75 -18.51 -17.63 3.44
N GLY A 76 -17.34 -17.17 2.99
CA GLY A 76 -17.23 -15.96 2.16
C GLY A 76 -17.31 -14.66 2.95
N ALA A 77 -16.99 -14.70 4.25
CA ALA A 77 -17.04 -13.52 5.10
C ALA A 77 -15.80 -12.63 4.94
N SER A 78 -16.01 -11.32 5.01
CA SER A 78 -14.95 -10.33 5.17
C SER A 78 -14.34 -10.38 6.58
N ILE A 79 -13.10 -9.92 6.67
CA ILE A 79 -12.46 -9.52 7.92
C ILE A 79 -12.82 -8.05 8.14
N THR A 80 -13.70 -7.78 9.10
CA THR A 80 -14.09 -6.42 9.46
C THR A 80 -13.37 -5.97 10.73
N ILE A 81 -12.89 -4.73 10.73
CA ILE A 81 -12.23 -4.12 11.88
C ILE A 81 -13.02 -2.89 12.30
N ASP A 82 -13.58 -2.95 13.51
CA ASP A 82 -14.36 -1.85 14.11
C ASP A 82 -13.66 -1.27 15.36
N GLN A 83 -12.38 -1.58 15.56
CA GLN A 83 -11.56 -1.10 16.67
C GLN A 83 -10.21 -0.61 16.16
N ASP A 84 -9.60 0.31 16.90
CA ASP A 84 -8.21 0.71 16.65
C ASP A 84 -7.31 -0.49 16.91
N VAL A 85 -6.55 -0.94 15.91
CA VAL A 85 -5.67 -2.11 16.04
C VAL A 85 -4.41 -1.93 15.20
N VAL A 86 -3.36 -2.63 15.61
CA VAL A 86 -2.15 -2.79 14.80
C VAL A 86 -1.99 -4.26 14.42
N MET A 87 -1.71 -4.55 13.16
CA MET A 87 -1.51 -5.90 12.64
C MET A 87 -0.16 -6.05 11.94
N VAL A 88 0.64 -6.98 12.44
CA VAL A 88 1.99 -7.28 11.95
C VAL A 88 2.22 -8.79 11.89
N PRO A 89 3.09 -9.32 11.01
CA PRO A 89 3.49 -10.71 11.08
C PRO A 89 4.33 -10.96 12.35
N GLU A 90 4.51 -12.23 12.74
CA GLU A 90 5.39 -12.62 13.85
C GLU A 90 6.88 -12.39 13.54
N THR A 91 7.24 -12.40 12.27
CA THR A 91 8.61 -12.19 11.80
C THR A 91 8.56 -11.29 10.57
N ALA A 92 9.40 -10.27 10.53
CA ALA A 92 9.54 -9.39 9.38
C ALA A 92 9.82 -10.20 8.10
N GLY A 93 9.07 -9.89 7.03
CA GLY A 93 9.15 -10.60 5.75
C GLY A 93 8.50 -12.00 5.75
N ALA A 94 7.98 -12.49 6.87
CA ALA A 94 7.20 -13.72 6.87
C ALA A 94 5.86 -13.50 6.18
N VAL A 95 5.45 -14.47 5.36
CA VAL A 95 4.24 -14.28 4.56
C VAL A 95 3.00 -14.55 5.40
N THR A 96 2.32 -13.46 5.76
CA THR A 96 1.02 -13.47 6.43
C THR A 96 -0.03 -12.92 5.48
N ARG A 97 -1.03 -13.76 5.16
CA ARG A 97 -2.07 -13.43 4.18
C ARG A 97 -3.42 -13.31 4.86
N LEU A 98 -4.05 -12.16 4.71
CA LEU A 98 -5.50 -12.04 4.87
C LEU A 98 -6.10 -12.33 3.49
N GLN A 99 -6.77 -13.46 3.36
CA GLN A 99 -7.24 -13.93 2.06
C GLN A 99 -8.63 -14.53 2.16
N GLY A 100 -9.43 -14.34 1.12
CA GLY A 100 -10.80 -14.80 1.17
C GLY A 100 -11.56 -14.57 -0.12
N SER A 101 -12.80 -15.01 -0.08
CA SER A 101 -13.82 -14.60 -1.02
C SER A 101 -14.80 -13.75 -0.22
N ALA A 102 -15.19 -12.59 -0.70
CA ALA A 102 -16.24 -11.78 -0.10
C ALA A 102 -17.28 -11.53 -1.19
N ASP A 103 -18.48 -12.11 -1.07
CA ASP A 103 -19.50 -12.13 -2.14
C ASP A 103 -19.87 -10.73 -2.68
N GLY A 104 -19.05 -10.18 -3.57
CA GLY A 104 -19.15 -8.81 -4.08
C GLY A 104 -18.61 -7.71 -3.14
N GLY A 105 -17.82 -8.05 -2.12
CA GLY A 105 -17.24 -7.11 -1.16
C GLY A 105 -15.73 -7.22 -1.03
N ALA A 106 -15.15 -6.58 -0.01
CA ALA A 106 -13.72 -6.62 0.24
C ALA A 106 -13.31 -7.74 1.21
N ILE A 107 -12.07 -8.24 1.09
CA ILE A 107 -11.52 -9.20 2.06
C ILE A 107 -11.36 -8.53 3.42
N LEU A 108 -10.78 -7.32 3.42
CA LEU A 108 -10.63 -6.48 4.59
C LEU A 108 -11.55 -5.28 4.44
N VAL A 109 -12.38 -5.05 5.45
CA VAL A 109 -13.17 -3.83 5.60
C VAL A 109 -12.72 -3.12 6.87
N VAL A 110 -12.17 -1.92 6.71
CA VAL A 110 -11.83 -1.05 7.84
C VAL A 110 -13.05 -0.17 8.14
N GLY A 111 -13.65 -0.41 9.29
CA GLY A 111 -14.92 0.17 9.71
C GLY A 111 -14.81 1.60 10.24
N LEU A 112 -15.95 2.27 10.26
CA LEU A 112 -16.11 3.71 10.51
C LEU A 112 -15.39 4.19 11.79
N GLY A 113 -14.62 5.27 11.65
CA GLY A 113 -14.01 5.98 12.79
C GLY A 113 -12.87 5.25 13.49
N THR A 114 -12.37 4.15 12.92
CA THR A 114 -11.22 3.41 13.46
C THR A 114 -9.89 3.98 12.97
N ASN A 115 -8.82 3.69 13.71
CA ASN A 115 -7.44 3.95 13.33
C ASN A 115 -6.65 2.63 13.34
N VAL A 116 -6.31 2.16 12.14
CA VAL A 116 -5.63 0.87 11.95
C VAL A 116 -4.26 1.04 11.31
N LEU A 117 -3.31 0.21 11.74
CA LEU A 117 -2.00 0.07 11.10
C LEU A 117 -1.79 -1.37 10.68
N PHE A 118 -1.45 -1.57 9.41
CA PHE A 118 -0.99 -2.83 8.88
C PHE A 118 0.43 -2.69 8.40
N ALA A 119 1.24 -3.68 8.73
CA ALA A 119 2.65 -3.65 8.48
C ALA A 119 3.09 -5.05 8.00
N GLY A 120 3.49 -5.20 6.74
CA GLY A 120 4.00 -6.47 6.21
C GLY A 120 2.92 -7.54 5.98
N ILE A 121 1.69 -7.12 5.66
CA ILE A 121 0.54 -8.02 5.45
C ILE A 121 0.17 -8.07 3.97
N THR A 122 -0.10 -9.27 3.46
CA THR A 122 -0.66 -9.48 2.13
C THR A 122 -2.19 -9.60 2.20
N PHE A 123 -2.91 -8.81 1.41
CA PHE A 123 -4.35 -8.88 1.20
C PHE A 123 -4.63 -9.51 -0.16
N LYS A 124 -5.25 -10.69 -0.19
CA LYS A 124 -5.40 -11.47 -1.43
C LYS A 124 -6.80 -12.02 -1.68
N ALA A 125 -7.44 -11.52 -2.72
CA ALA A 125 -8.79 -11.90 -3.11
C ALA A 125 -8.75 -13.21 -3.90
N GLU A 126 -9.70 -14.11 -3.62
CA GLU A 126 -9.77 -15.43 -4.24
C GLU A 126 -10.96 -15.62 -5.18
N ALA A 127 -11.98 -14.75 -5.17
CA ALA A 127 -13.14 -14.86 -6.08
C ALA A 127 -13.26 -13.71 -7.09
N ASP A 128 -14.31 -13.76 -7.92
CA ASP A 128 -14.42 -13.00 -9.16
C ASP A 128 -15.04 -11.58 -9.00
N SER A 129 -15.07 -11.04 -7.78
CA SER A 129 -15.74 -9.75 -7.49
C SER A 129 -15.14 -8.96 -6.33
N ASP A 130 -13.94 -9.29 -5.84
CA ASP A 130 -13.59 -8.95 -4.47
C ASP A 130 -12.44 -7.95 -4.44
N GLN A 131 -12.64 -6.82 -3.75
CA GLN A 131 -11.58 -5.87 -3.45
C GLN A 131 -10.63 -6.48 -2.41
N ALA A 132 -9.34 -6.16 -2.49
CA ALA A 132 -8.41 -6.63 -1.46
C ALA A 132 -8.70 -5.92 -0.12
N VAL A 133 -8.80 -4.60 -0.17
CA VAL A 133 -9.05 -3.74 0.99
C VAL A 133 -10.04 -2.65 0.64
N ASP A 134 -11.00 -2.42 1.55
CA ASP A 134 -11.92 -1.30 1.52
C ASP A 134 -11.84 -0.51 2.84
N VAL A 135 -11.59 0.79 2.73
CA VAL A 135 -11.46 1.71 3.86
C VAL A 135 -12.61 2.71 3.80
N ASP A 136 -13.56 2.58 4.73
CA ASP A 136 -14.79 3.37 4.78
C ASP A 136 -14.79 4.29 6.01
N ALA A 137 -14.68 5.62 5.77
CA ALA A 137 -14.66 6.65 6.81
C ALA A 137 -13.76 6.34 8.03
N ALA A 138 -12.61 5.74 7.76
CA ALA A 138 -11.63 5.31 8.75
C ALA A 138 -10.24 5.86 8.45
N THR A 139 -9.32 5.74 9.41
CA THR A 139 -7.89 6.01 9.20
C THR A 139 -7.15 4.68 9.07
N ALA A 140 -6.46 4.47 7.97
CA ALA A 140 -5.72 3.24 7.72
C ALA A 140 -4.31 3.53 7.21
N THR A 141 -3.31 2.97 7.88
CA THR A 141 -1.90 3.04 7.47
C THR A 141 -1.44 1.66 7.03
N PHE A 142 -0.84 1.56 5.85
CA PHE A 142 -0.30 0.34 5.28
C PHE A 142 1.18 0.54 4.96
N ILE A 143 2.05 -0.29 5.51
CA ILE A 143 3.50 -0.21 5.32
C ILE A 143 4.00 -1.59 4.89
N GLY A 144 4.70 -1.69 3.77
CA GLY A 144 5.21 -2.99 3.31
C GLY A 144 4.11 -3.99 2.97
N CYS A 145 2.92 -3.53 2.60
CA CYS A 145 1.77 -4.39 2.36
C CYS A 145 1.68 -4.81 0.90
N GLU A 146 1.01 -5.94 0.63
CA GLU A 146 0.73 -6.41 -0.72
C GLU A 146 -0.79 -6.45 -0.93
N PHE A 147 -1.28 -5.90 -2.04
CA PHE A 147 -2.70 -5.83 -2.37
C PHE A 147 -2.97 -6.51 -3.71
N GLN A 148 -3.80 -7.55 -3.67
CA GLN A 148 -4.22 -8.30 -4.84
C GLN A 148 -5.74 -8.47 -4.83
N GLY A 149 -6.44 -7.54 -5.49
CA GLY A 149 -7.85 -7.67 -5.83
C GLY A 149 -8.06 -8.73 -6.90
N ARG A 150 -9.26 -9.32 -6.99
CA ARG A 150 -9.53 -10.35 -7.98
C ARG A 150 -10.91 -10.21 -8.61
N GLY A 151 -10.97 -10.60 -9.88
CA GLY A 151 -12.22 -10.64 -10.63
C GLY A 151 -12.66 -9.32 -11.22
N SER A 152 -13.86 -9.30 -11.79
CA SER A 152 -14.33 -8.19 -12.64
C SER A 152 -14.48 -6.84 -11.93
N GLN A 153 -14.59 -6.85 -10.61
CA GLN A 153 -14.79 -5.68 -9.73
C GLN A 153 -13.66 -5.51 -8.68
N GLY A 154 -12.69 -6.44 -8.64
CA GLY A 154 -11.70 -6.49 -7.57
C GLY A 154 -10.55 -5.50 -7.75
N GLN A 155 -10.58 -4.43 -6.96
CA GLN A 155 -9.52 -3.44 -6.83
C GLN A 155 -8.50 -3.88 -5.77
N GLY A 156 -7.28 -3.36 -5.83
CA GLY A 156 -6.29 -3.58 -4.79
C GLY A 156 -6.70 -2.90 -3.48
N LEU A 157 -6.94 -1.60 -3.54
CA LEU A 157 -7.37 -0.79 -2.40
C LEU A 157 -8.42 0.22 -2.84
N ARG A 158 -9.47 0.37 -2.04
CA ARG A 158 -10.46 1.45 -2.17
C ARG A 158 -10.53 2.23 -0.87
N ALA A 159 -10.50 3.56 -0.97
CA ALA A 159 -10.68 4.46 0.17
C ALA A 159 -11.78 5.48 -0.17
N HIS A 160 -12.82 5.55 0.67
CA HIS A 160 -13.98 6.41 0.42
C HIS A 160 -14.60 6.98 1.70
N ASN A 161 -15.60 7.85 1.54
CA ASN A 161 -16.35 8.48 2.64
C ASN A 161 -15.45 9.19 3.68
N ASP A 162 -14.56 10.07 3.22
CA ASP A 162 -13.60 10.80 4.07
C ASP A 162 -12.57 9.91 4.79
N ALA A 163 -12.35 8.68 4.30
CA ALA A 163 -11.25 7.83 4.76
C ALA A 163 -9.90 8.54 4.65
N ARG A 164 -9.02 8.32 5.62
CA ARG A 164 -7.63 8.81 5.63
C ARG A 164 -6.71 7.63 5.40
N VAL A 165 -6.10 7.55 4.23
CA VAL A 165 -5.24 6.42 3.90
C VAL A 165 -3.78 6.82 3.73
N THR A 166 -2.89 6.10 4.38
CA THR A 166 -1.45 6.17 4.12
C THR A 166 -1.01 4.81 3.60
N VAL A 167 -0.46 4.77 2.40
CA VAL A 167 0.16 3.57 1.83
C VAL A 167 1.61 3.92 1.56
N ARG A 168 2.51 3.10 2.09
CA ARG A 168 3.95 3.28 1.93
C ARG A 168 4.64 1.96 1.68
N GLU A 169 5.68 1.99 0.87
CA GLU A 169 6.54 0.83 0.63
C GLU A 169 5.72 -0.41 0.24
N SER A 170 4.58 -0.22 -0.43
CA SER A 170 3.60 -1.27 -0.65
C SER A 170 3.44 -1.62 -2.12
N LEU A 171 3.03 -2.87 -2.35
CA LEU A 171 2.87 -3.44 -3.67
C LEU A 171 1.39 -3.66 -3.98
N VAL A 172 0.89 -3.03 -5.04
CA VAL A 172 -0.48 -3.27 -5.55
C VAL A 172 -0.41 -3.88 -6.93
N HIS A 173 -0.90 -5.10 -7.10
CA HIS A 173 -0.69 -5.77 -8.38
C HIS A 173 -1.79 -6.75 -8.78
N SER A 174 -1.84 -7.01 -10.09
CA SER A 174 -2.71 -8.03 -10.69
C SER A 174 -4.19 -7.88 -10.31
N SER A 175 -4.60 -6.67 -9.93
CA SER A 175 -5.96 -6.37 -9.51
C SER A 175 -6.79 -6.08 -10.74
N ALA A 176 -7.73 -6.96 -11.04
CA ALA A 176 -8.41 -7.00 -12.34
C ALA A 176 -9.28 -5.75 -12.61
N ALA A 177 -9.71 -5.06 -11.56
CA ALA A 177 -10.46 -3.82 -11.65
C ALA A 177 -9.60 -2.55 -11.47
N GLY A 178 -8.33 -2.66 -11.11
CA GLY A 178 -7.48 -1.49 -10.91
C GLY A 178 -6.73 -1.57 -9.60
N GLY A 179 -5.70 -0.74 -9.45
CA GLY A 179 -4.83 -0.75 -8.29
C GLY A 179 -5.50 -0.08 -7.10
N ILE A 180 -5.48 1.25 -7.07
CA ILE A 180 -5.92 2.07 -5.94
C ILE A 180 -7.00 3.07 -6.39
N GLU A 181 -8.18 3.03 -5.77
CA GLU A 181 -9.22 4.06 -5.91
C GLU A 181 -9.24 4.96 -4.66
N LEU A 182 -9.09 6.27 -4.88
CA LEU A 182 -9.11 7.33 -3.88
C LEU A 182 -10.34 8.21 -4.10
N ASP A 183 -11.47 7.79 -3.52
CA ASP A 183 -12.70 8.57 -3.42
C ASP A 183 -12.76 9.31 -2.06
N THR A 184 -11.62 9.91 -1.71
CA THR A 184 -11.42 10.67 -0.47
C THR A 184 -10.40 11.80 -0.70
N PRO A 185 -10.55 12.96 -0.05
CA PRO A 185 -9.58 14.04 -0.16
C PRO A 185 -8.28 13.75 0.62
N TYR A 186 -8.23 12.75 1.50
CA TYR A 186 -7.11 12.56 2.44
C TYR A 186 -6.31 11.28 2.16
N PHE A 187 -5.14 11.42 1.53
CA PHE A 187 -4.30 10.28 1.23
C PHE A 187 -2.80 10.60 1.17
N THR A 188 -1.97 9.60 1.40
CA THR A 188 -0.52 9.65 1.20
C THR A 188 -0.10 8.34 0.57
N LEU A 189 0.39 8.38 -0.67
CA LEU A 189 0.98 7.24 -1.38
C LEU A 189 2.46 7.57 -1.64
N VAL A 190 3.37 6.81 -1.03
CA VAL A 190 4.82 7.09 -1.08
C VAL A 190 5.63 5.81 -1.18
N ASN A 191 6.56 5.74 -2.14
CA ASN A 191 7.41 4.57 -2.37
C ASN A 191 6.59 3.30 -2.68
N ASP A 192 5.49 3.44 -3.42
CA ASP A 192 4.60 2.32 -3.75
C ASP A 192 4.82 1.82 -5.18
N MET A 193 4.71 0.50 -5.35
CA MET A 193 4.80 -0.16 -6.65
C MET A 193 3.43 -0.66 -7.11
N LEU A 194 3.06 -0.32 -8.34
CA LEU A 194 1.83 -0.80 -8.97
C LEU A 194 2.14 -1.51 -10.28
N TYR A 195 1.71 -2.77 -10.44
CA TYR A 195 1.87 -3.45 -11.72
C TYR A 195 0.74 -4.38 -12.14
N GLY A 196 0.48 -4.43 -13.46
CA GLY A 196 -0.46 -5.40 -14.03
C GLY A 196 -1.90 -5.23 -13.55
N ASN A 197 -2.30 -4.02 -13.15
CA ASN A 197 -3.64 -3.73 -12.66
C ASN A 197 -4.58 -3.30 -13.80
N GLY A 198 -5.90 -3.50 -13.61
CA GLY A 198 -6.94 -3.14 -14.56
C GLY A 198 -7.02 -4.03 -15.82
N THR A 199 -6.24 -5.12 -15.89
CA THR A 199 -6.18 -6.02 -17.05
C THR A 199 -7.36 -7.01 -17.13
N GLY A 200 -8.31 -6.98 -16.20
CA GLY A 200 -9.44 -7.91 -16.16
C GLY A 200 -10.52 -7.57 -17.18
N GLY A 201 -11.04 -8.54 -17.93
CA GLY A 201 -12.01 -8.30 -19.02
C GLY A 201 -13.46 -7.95 -18.61
N GLY A 202 -13.75 -7.69 -17.33
CA GLY A 202 -15.10 -7.38 -16.84
C GLY A 202 -15.34 -5.87 -16.67
N GLY A 203 -16.54 -5.38 -17.00
CA GLY A 203 -16.90 -3.96 -17.01
C GLY A 203 -17.07 -3.29 -15.63
N GLY A 204 -16.29 -3.68 -14.63
CA GLY A 204 -16.46 -3.26 -13.24
C GLY A 204 -15.60 -2.09 -12.78
N SER A 205 -14.73 -1.56 -13.63
CA SER A 205 -13.89 -0.42 -13.24
C SER A 205 -13.10 0.16 -14.39
N GLU A 206 -12.86 1.44 -14.24
CA GLU A 206 -12.56 2.39 -15.30
C GLU A 206 -11.08 2.80 -15.31
N PHE A 207 -10.16 2.12 -14.60
CA PHE A 207 -8.76 2.57 -14.47
C PHE A 207 -7.77 1.42 -14.29
N GLY A 208 -6.49 1.70 -14.51
CA GLY A 208 -5.40 0.73 -14.33
C GLY A 208 -4.69 0.85 -12.97
N GLY A 209 -3.82 1.85 -12.80
CA GLY A 209 -3.00 2.02 -11.61
C GLY A 209 -3.74 2.71 -10.47
N ILE A 210 -3.78 4.04 -10.49
CA ILE A 210 -4.39 4.88 -9.44
C ILE A 210 -5.53 5.70 -10.04
N TRP A 211 -6.64 5.82 -9.33
CA TRP A 211 -7.71 6.76 -9.63
C TRP A 211 -7.96 7.69 -8.45
N VAL A 212 -7.67 8.98 -8.64
CA VAL A 212 -8.01 10.08 -7.74
C VAL A 212 -9.35 10.65 -8.21
N ASN A 213 -10.43 10.23 -7.54
CA ASN A 213 -11.81 10.59 -7.87
C ASN A 213 -12.27 11.84 -7.09
N ALA A 214 -11.83 11.98 -5.84
CA ALA A 214 -12.11 13.16 -5.02
C ALA A 214 -11.11 14.30 -5.27
N THR A 215 -11.51 15.53 -4.96
CA THR A 215 -10.57 16.67 -4.93
C THR A 215 -9.60 16.50 -3.75
N PRO A 216 -8.29 16.41 -3.98
CA PRO A 216 -7.32 16.22 -2.90
C PRO A 216 -7.28 17.41 -1.93
N ASP A 217 -7.09 17.11 -0.64
CA ASP A 217 -6.67 18.11 0.35
C ASP A 217 -5.23 18.58 0.06
N ALA A 218 -4.86 19.77 0.55
CA ALA A 218 -3.53 20.33 0.37
C ALA A 218 -2.41 19.47 1.00
N ALA A 219 -2.73 18.62 1.98
CA ALA A 219 -1.78 17.69 2.58
C ALA A 219 -1.69 16.34 1.85
N SER A 220 -2.50 16.09 0.82
CA SER A 220 -2.50 14.81 0.12
C SER A 220 -1.33 14.69 -0.85
N VAL A 221 -0.72 13.51 -0.88
CA VAL A 221 0.56 13.28 -1.57
C VAL A 221 0.50 12.00 -2.41
N ILE A 222 1.01 12.09 -3.64
CA ILE A 222 1.47 10.95 -4.43
C ILE A 222 2.92 11.26 -4.84
N ALA A 223 3.86 10.51 -4.29
CA ALA A 223 5.27 10.70 -4.55
C ALA A 223 6.00 9.36 -4.67
N HIS A 224 7.04 9.28 -5.48
CA HIS A 224 7.87 8.06 -5.56
C HIS A 224 7.07 6.80 -5.86
N VAL A 225 6.06 6.91 -6.73
CA VAL A 225 5.25 5.75 -7.14
C VAL A 225 5.76 5.22 -8.48
N SER A 226 5.93 3.90 -8.59
CA SER A 226 6.29 3.23 -9.85
C SER A 226 5.11 2.42 -10.39
N ILE A 227 4.57 2.80 -11.55
CA ILE A 227 3.42 2.15 -12.19
C ILE A 227 3.83 1.54 -13.53
N SER A 228 3.57 0.24 -13.71
CA SER A 228 3.91 -0.46 -14.96
C SER A 228 2.88 -1.49 -15.41
N GLY A 229 2.63 -1.59 -16.72
CA GLY A 229 1.81 -2.67 -17.29
C GLY A 229 0.35 -2.64 -16.83
N CYS A 230 -0.13 -1.49 -16.39
CA CYS A 230 -1.51 -1.28 -15.98
C CYS A 230 -2.38 -0.90 -17.19
N SER A 231 -3.66 -1.27 -17.17
CA SER A 231 -4.58 -0.99 -18.26
C SER A 231 -5.88 -0.37 -17.75
N GLY A 232 -6.24 0.78 -18.29
CA GLY A 232 -7.56 1.39 -18.16
C GLY A 232 -8.53 0.82 -19.19
N LYS A 233 -9.82 1.01 -18.96
CA LYS A 233 -10.90 0.61 -19.87
C LYS A 233 -11.60 1.84 -20.45
N ASP A 234 -12.32 1.66 -21.55
CA ASP A 234 -13.20 2.68 -22.13
C ASP A 234 -12.54 4.05 -22.37
N GLY A 235 -11.25 4.05 -22.73
CA GLY A 235 -10.48 5.26 -23.01
C GLY A 235 -9.87 5.95 -21.79
N GLN A 236 -10.06 5.40 -20.60
CA GLN A 236 -9.58 5.96 -19.34
C GLN A 236 -8.10 5.64 -19.08
N SER A 237 -7.45 6.35 -18.17
CA SER A 237 -6.01 6.19 -17.94
C SER A 237 -5.65 4.83 -17.32
N GLY A 238 -4.61 4.21 -17.89
CA GLY A 238 -4.03 2.98 -17.36
C GLY A 238 -3.04 3.21 -16.24
N GLY A 239 -2.39 4.38 -16.19
CA GLY A 239 -1.43 4.70 -15.13
C GLY A 239 -2.12 5.41 -13.98
N ILE A 240 -2.26 6.73 -14.07
CA ILE A 240 -2.93 7.56 -13.05
C ILE A 240 -4.06 8.37 -13.67
N ARG A 241 -5.27 8.19 -13.14
CA ARG A 241 -6.43 9.01 -13.50
C ARG A 241 -6.68 10.01 -12.36
N CYS A 242 -6.62 11.29 -12.66
CA CYS A 242 -7.07 12.36 -11.78
C CYS A 242 -8.36 12.97 -12.37
N ASP A 243 -9.41 13.08 -11.56
CA ASP A 243 -10.65 13.75 -11.93
C ASP A 243 -10.66 15.23 -11.48
N GLY A 244 -9.69 15.64 -10.67
CA GLY A 244 -9.36 17.03 -10.32
C GLY A 244 -7.85 17.27 -10.34
N ASP A 245 -7.44 18.54 -10.20
CA ASP A 245 -6.03 18.93 -10.22
C ASP A 245 -5.25 18.23 -9.09
N MET A 246 -4.19 17.51 -9.46
CA MET A 246 -3.31 16.81 -8.52
C MET A 246 -1.89 16.81 -9.06
N ASP A 247 -0.92 17.22 -8.23
CA ASP A 247 0.49 17.14 -8.59
C ASP A 247 1.10 15.83 -8.10
N ILE A 248 1.76 15.13 -9.01
CA ILE A 248 2.44 13.86 -8.75
C ILE A 248 3.93 14.11 -8.89
N THR A 249 4.69 13.71 -7.88
CA THR A 249 6.12 14.06 -7.77
C THR A 249 6.99 12.81 -7.83
N SER A 250 8.18 12.92 -8.40
CA SER A 250 9.22 11.87 -8.33
C SER A 250 8.72 10.47 -8.71
N SER A 251 7.78 10.34 -9.65
CA SER A 251 7.10 9.08 -9.96
C SER A 251 7.36 8.58 -11.39
N ILE A 252 7.29 7.26 -11.58
CA ILE A 252 7.40 6.59 -12.87
C ILE A 252 6.02 6.04 -13.26
N VAL A 253 5.55 6.38 -14.46
CA VAL A 253 4.32 5.82 -15.04
C VAL A 253 4.59 5.34 -16.46
N VAL A 254 4.65 4.02 -16.63
CA VAL A 254 5.20 3.37 -17.82
C VAL A 254 4.29 2.26 -18.32
N TYR A 255 4.30 2.03 -19.64
CA TYR A 255 3.53 0.96 -20.30
C TYR A 255 2.08 0.87 -19.79
N SER A 256 1.39 2.00 -19.82
CA SER A 256 0.03 2.13 -19.31
C SER A 256 -0.93 2.45 -20.44
N ALA A 257 -1.82 1.51 -20.79
CA ALA A 257 -2.77 1.67 -21.89
C ALA A 257 -4.16 2.06 -21.36
N PRO A 258 -4.98 2.83 -22.09
CA PRO A 258 -4.70 3.58 -23.31
C PRO A 258 -3.82 4.84 -23.13
N MET A 259 -3.67 5.36 -21.91
CA MET A 259 -2.78 6.49 -21.63
C MET A 259 -2.17 6.37 -20.23
N ALA A 260 -0.97 6.94 -20.07
CA ALA A 260 -0.26 6.95 -18.79
C ALA A 260 -0.97 7.82 -17.74
N ALA A 261 -1.49 8.98 -18.11
CA ALA A 261 -2.18 9.83 -17.16
C ALA A 261 -3.30 10.67 -17.78
N SER A 262 -4.30 11.05 -16.97
CA SER A 262 -5.36 11.96 -17.38
C SER A 262 -4.86 13.42 -17.36
N PRO A 263 -5.51 14.36 -18.11
CA PRO A 263 -5.04 15.75 -18.19
C PRO A 263 -5.05 16.56 -16.89
N ALA A 264 -5.80 16.13 -15.86
CA ALA A 264 -5.86 16.82 -14.58
C ALA A 264 -4.68 16.44 -13.66
N CYS A 265 -3.93 15.39 -14.00
CA CYS A 265 -2.69 15.07 -13.32
C CYS A 265 -1.56 15.97 -13.84
N SER A 266 -0.91 16.72 -12.94
CA SER A 266 0.38 17.36 -13.21
C SER A 266 1.52 16.52 -12.66
N PHE A 267 2.71 16.72 -13.22
CA PHE A 267 3.88 15.90 -12.95
C PHE A 267 5.11 16.76 -12.74
N THR A 268 5.78 16.57 -11.61
CA THR A 268 7.02 17.22 -11.25
C THR A 268 8.09 16.16 -11.03
N GLU A 269 9.28 16.34 -11.61
CA GLU A 269 10.40 15.36 -11.52
C GLU A 269 9.91 13.92 -11.78
N SER A 270 9.10 13.69 -12.82
CA SER A 270 8.47 12.38 -13.05
C SER A 270 8.67 11.91 -14.48
N LEU A 271 8.69 10.59 -14.69
CA LEU A 271 8.81 9.97 -16.01
C LEU A 271 7.47 9.37 -16.45
N ILE A 272 6.83 9.99 -17.43
CA ILE A 272 5.50 9.59 -17.92
C ILE A 272 5.58 9.11 -19.36
N ASP A 273 5.06 7.91 -19.61
CA ASP A 273 5.08 7.24 -20.92
C ASP A 273 6.50 7.11 -21.52
N GLY A 274 7.50 7.15 -20.64
CA GLY A 274 8.89 6.86 -20.98
C GLY A 274 9.16 5.37 -21.07
N ALA A 275 10.35 5.02 -21.55
CA ALA A 275 10.87 3.66 -21.48
C ALA A 275 12.07 3.63 -20.51
N PRO A 276 11.83 3.66 -19.18
CA PRO A 276 12.93 3.43 -18.26
C PRO A 276 13.50 2.04 -18.49
N GLU A 277 14.80 1.93 -18.26
CA GLU A 277 15.45 0.64 -18.28
C GLU A 277 15.22 0.02 -16.90
N LEU A 278 14.30 -0.95 -16.84
CA LEU A 278 13.91 -1.65 -15.61
C LEU A 278 14.56 -3.04 -15.58
N ALA A 279 14.86 -3.54 -14.38
CA ALA A 279 15.35 -4.90 -14.19
C ALA A 279 14.37 -5.94 -14.76
N SER A 280 13.06 -5.76 -14.60
CA SER A 280 12.02 -6.48 -15.33
C SER A 280 10.64 -5.79 -15.22
N ALA A 281 9.60 -6.35 -15.86
CA ALA A 281 8.22 -5.85 -15.71
C ALA A 281 7.60 -6.09 -14.32
N THR A 282 8.22 -6.94 -13.49
CA THR A 282 7.77 -7.27 -12.11
C THR A 282 8.81 -6.89 -11.06
N ASN A 283 9.92 -6.30 -11.49
CA ASN A 283 10.98 -5.77 -10.66
C ASN A 283 11.30 -4.41 -11.27
N LEU A 284 10.63 -3.37 -10.77
CA LEU A 284 10.67 -2.03 -11.31
C LEU A 284 11.93 -1.27 -10.88
N HIS A 285 12.93 -1.97 -10.35
CA HIS A 285 14.25 -1.45 -10.09
C HIS A 285 14.86 -0.81 -11.33
N LEU A 286 15.30 0.45 -11.21
CA LEU A 286 15.98 1.16 -12.29
C LEU A 286 17.37 0.58 -12.55
N LEU A 287 17.66 0.30 -13.83
CA LEU A 287 19.02 0.02 -14.27
C LEU A 287 19.80 1.33 -14.37
N GLY A 288 21.12 1.27 -14.14
CA GLY A 288 22.02 2.45 -14.12
C GLY A 288 22.07 3.30 -15.41
N SER A 289 21.50 2.80 -16.51
CA SER A 289 21.36 3.51 -17.79
C SER A 289 19.98 4.13 -18.00
N SER A 290 19.06 3.97 -17.05
CA SER A 290 17.71 4.51 -17.12
C SER A 290 17.75 6.04 -17.16
N PRO A 291 16.94 6.69 -18.02
CA PRO A 291 16.81 8.15 -18.02
C PRO A 291 16.14 8.71 -16.75
N ALA A 292 15.56 7.86 -15.91
CA ALA A 292 14.98 8.25 -14.62
C ALA A 292 16.01 8.33 -13.48
N ILE A 293 17.25 7.85 -13.70
CA ILE A 293 18.31 7.93 -12.70
C ILE A 293 18.75 9.38 -12.48
N ASP A 294 19.01 9.72 -11.22
CA ASP A 294 19.45 11.01 -10.71
C ASP A 294 18.51 12.19 -11.05
N GLN A 295 17.22 11.94 -11.26
CA GLN A 295 16.27 12.95 -11.74
C GLN A 295 15.32 13.53 -10.66
N ALA A 296 15.23 12.97 -9.46
CA ALA A 296 14.39 13.49 -8.36
C ALA A 296 15.16 14.47 -7.46
N LEU A 297 15.67 15.54 -8.06
CA LEU A 297 16.58 16.48 -7.40
C LEU A 297 16.02 17.13 -6.13
N SER A 298 14.69 17.24 -6.03
CA SER A 298 13.98 17.81 -4.88
C SER A 298 13.52 16.80 -3.84
N SER A 299 13.56 15.49 -4.14
CA SER A 299 13.13 14.43 -3.21
C SER A 299 13.87 14.56 -1.88
N VAL A 300 13.28 14.18 -0.76
CA VAL A 300 13.99 14.05 0.52
C VAL A 300 14.00 12.61 1.04
N GLU A 301 13.44 11.69 0.26
CA GLU A 301 13.39 10.28 0.60
C GLU A 301 14.81 9.71 0.66
N LEU A 302 14.99 8.80 1.62
CA LEU A 302 16.29 8.17 1.92
C LEU A 302 16.25 6.65 1.76
N ILE A 303 15.05 6.07 1.65
CA ILE A 303 14.81 4.63 1.64
C ILE A 303 13.90 4.30 0.46
N ASP A 304 14.16 3.19 -0.21
CA ASP A 304 13.38 2.65 -1.33
C ASP A 304 12.39 1.57 -0.87
N PHE A 305 11.56 1.12 -1.80
CA PHE A 305 10.52 0.11 -1.58
C PHE A 305 11.04 -1.19 -0.93
N ASP A 306 12.26 -1.61 -1.24
CA ASP A 306 12.87 -2.81 -0.69
C ASP A 306 13.63 -2.58 0.63
N GLY A 307 13.53 -1.37 1.19
CA GLY A 307 14.18 -0.96 2.42
C GLY A 307 15.67 -0.63 2.27
N GLN A 308 16.23 -0.66 1.06
CA GLN A 308 17.58 -0.15 0.81
C GLN A 308 17.62 1.37 0.88
N ALA A 309 18.79 1.91 1.22
CA ALA A 309 18.98 3.36 1.23
C ALA A 309 19.22 3.85 -0.19
N ARG A 310 18.66 5.01 -0.56
CA ARG A 310 18.98 5.69 -1.82
C ARG A 310 20.44 6.13 -1.80
N ILE A 311 21.31 5.46 -2.59
CA ILE A 311 22.75 5.78 -2.64
C ILE A 311 23.06 6.65 -3.86
N GLY A 312 23.23 7.96 -3.65
CA GLY A 312 23.68 8.87 -4.71
C GLY A 312 22.82 10.13 -4.82
N PRO A 313 22.83 10.82 -5.98
CA PRO A 313 21.73 11.71 -6.35
C PRO A 313 20.40 10.92 -6.30
N ARG A 314 19.29 11.64 -6.13
CA ARG A 314 18.00 11.02 -5.83
C ARG A 314 17.29 10.67 -7.13
N ASP A 315 16.85 9.42 -7.24
CA ASP A 315 16.20 8.89 -8.44
C ASP A 315 14.66 9.08 -8.36
N ILE A 316 13.95 8.89 -9.49
CA ILE A 316 12.48 8.97 -9.60
C ILE A 316 11.84 7.57 -9.54
N GLY A 317 11.00 7.28 -8.55
CA GLY A 317 10.24 6.02 -8.49
C GLY A 317 10.32 5.38 -7.11
N ALA A 318 9.69 4.22 -6.94
CA ALA A 318 9.59 3.52 -5.67
C ALA A 318 10.79 2.62 -5.34
N ASP A 319 11.40 2.01 -6.35
CA ASP A 319 12.44 0.98 -6.22
C ASP A 319 13.62 1.36 -7.09
N GLU A 320 14.66 1.89 -6.47
CA GLU A 320 15.83 2.51 -7.09
C GLU A 320 17.10 2.02 -6.38
N LEU A 321 18.29 2.31 -6.92
CA LEU A 321 19.54 1.57 -6.64
C LEU A 321 20.01 1.51 -5.18
#